data_AF-A0A4R3L802-F1
#
_entry.id   AF-A0A4R3L802-F1
#
_cell.length_a   1.000
_cell.length_b   1.000
_cell.length_c   1.000
_cell.angle_alpha   90.00
_cell.angle_beta   90.00
_cell.angle_gamma   90.00
#
_symmetry.space_group_name_H-M   'P 1'
#
loop_
_entity.id
_entity.type
_entity.pdbx_description
1 polymer ?
#
loop_
_entity_poly.entity_id
_entity_poly.type
_entity_poly.pdbx_seq_one_letter_code
_entity_poly.pdbx_strand_id
1 'polypeptide(L)'
;MIRKLAWLFMIVGGAILAYNGYQWWQQMNIGVNDPQLATSISDDWNDTAKAPTLKQGDKSIPDTPLQEGQVGELYIPRLGAILPIVGGVDEDSLEKGVGMYDGHGTVKPGQTGHVVLSGHRDTVFRKVGQLQDGDKLYVKYNKKTYTYQIRKSWVTHAEDRTVIVPSKDPVLSLTTCYPFNYVGAAPDRYIIRAELVEIKDS
;
A
#
# COMPACT_ATOMS: atom_id res chain seq x y z
N MET A 1 44.06 13.74 28.69
CA MET A 1 43.61 13.40 27.32
C MET A 1 42.45 12.40 27.30
N ILE A 2 42.48 11.33 28.12
CA ILE A 2 41.41 10.31 28.21
C ILE A 2 39.98 10.87 28.36
N ARG A 3 39.75 11.89 29.22
CA ARG A 3 38.41 12.47 29.45
C ARG A 3 37.82 13.14 28.20
N LYS A 4 38.64 13.86 27.42
CA LYS A 4 38.19 14.51 26.18
C LYS A 4 37.85 13.47 25.11
N LEU A 5 38.62 12.38 25.08
CA LEU A 5 38.38 11.25 24.17
C LEU A 5 37.09 10.49 24.52
N ALA A 6 36.82 10.28 25.81
CA ALA A 6 35.57 9.66 26.27
C ALA A 6 34.32 10.51 25.91
N TRP A 7 34.39 11.83 26.10
CA TRP A 7 33.32 12.74 25.67
C TRP A 7 33.10 12.70 24.15
N LEU A 8 34.17 12.63 23.36
CA LEU A 8 34.06 12.49 21.91
C LEU A 8 33.33 11.20 21.50
N PHE A 9 33.68 10.05 22.10
CA PHE A 9 32.97 8.79 21.83
C PHE A 9 31.50 8.82 22.26
N MET A 10 31.18 9.44 23.40
CA MET A 10 29.78 9.59 23.84
C MET A 10 28.96 10.49 22.90
N ILE A 11 29.55 11.59 22.41
CA ILE A 11 28.91 12.48 21.44
C ILE A 11 28.68 11.75 20.10
N VAL A 12 29.69 11.04 19.61
CA VAL A 12 29.58 10.27 18.35
C VAL A 12 28.53 9.16 18.49
N GLY A 13 28.55 8.38 19.57
CA GLY A 13 27.54 7.35 19.83
C GLY A 13 26.13 7.93 19.96
N GLY A 14 25.98 9.06 20.68
CA GLY A 14 24.71 9.79 20.78
C GLY A 14 24.20 10.28 19.43
N ALA A 15 25.09 10.80 18.57
CA ALA A 15 24.73 11.22 17.22
C ALA A 15 24.26 10.06 16.34
N ILE A 16 24.93 8.90 16.41
CA ILE A 16 24.52 7.69 15.69
C ILE A 16 23.15 7.21 16.18
N LEU A 17 22.91 7.18 17.49
CA LEU A 17 21.60 6.79 18.05
C LEU A 17 20.50 7.76 17.64
N ALA A 18 20.77 9.07 17.66
CA ALA A 18 19.83 10.09 17.21
C ALA A 18 19.50 9.94 15.72
N TYR A 19 20.50 9.71 14.88
CA TYR A 19 20.32 9.51 13.44
C TYR A 19 19.49 8.23 13.15
N ASN A 20 19.84 7.10 13.75
CA ASN A 20 19.10 5.85 13.57
C ASN A 20 17.67 5.94 14.14
N GLY A 21 17.51 6.60 15.30
CA GLY A 21 16.18 6.84 15.88
C GLY A 21 15.32 7.74 14.99
N TYR A 22 15.90 8.75 14.35
CA TYR A 22 15.22 9.62 13.40
C TYR A 22 14.79 8.86 12.14
N GLN A 23 15.68 8.03 11.56
CA GLN A 23 15.35 7.17 10.41
C GLN A 23 14.22 6.19 10.74
N TRP A 24 14.30 5.50 11.88
CA TRP A 24 13.26 4.59 12.34
C TRP A 24 11.91 5.30 12.55
N TRP A 25 11.94 6.52 13.09
CA TRP A 25 10.73 7.33 13.26
C TRP A 25 10.09 7.73 11.92
N GLN A 26 10.89 8.07 10.91
CA GLN A 26 10.37 8.34 9.57
C GLN A 26 9.70 7.09 8.97
N GLN A 27 10.36 5.93 9.08
CA GLN A 27 9.87 4.67 8.52
C GLN A 27 8.53 4.22 9.14
N MET A 28 8.30 4.53 10.41
CA MET A 28 7.03 4.24 11.08
C MET A 28 5.89 5.20 10.64
N ASN A 29 6.22 6.37 10.09
CA ASN A 29 5.27 7.44 9.77
C ASN A 29 5.18 7.74 8.25
N ILE A 30 5.55 6.79 7.39
CA ILE A 30 5.44 6.91 5.93
C ILE A 30 3.99 7.17 5.49
N GLY A 31 3.02 6.53 6.17
CA GLY A 31 1.61 6.77 5.97
C GLY A 31 1.09 7.90 6.85
N VAL A 32 0.27 8.78 6.29
CA VAL A 32 -0.49 9.75 7.08
C VAL A 32 -1.67 9.02 7.72
N ASN A 33 -1.66 8.94 9.04
CA ASN A 33 -2.80 8.42 9.80
C ASN A 33 -3.66 9.59 10.29
N ASP A 34 -4.40 10.17 9.36
CA ASP A 34 -5.36 11.24 9.61
C ASP A 34 -6.76 10.74 9.23
N PRO A 35 -7.57 10.33 10.22
CA PRO A 35 -8.93 9.87 9.96
C PRO A 35 -9.82 10.91 9.27
N GLN A 36 -9.63 12.20 9.53
CA GLN A 36 -10.47 13.24 8.91
C GLN A 36 -10.13 13.38 7.43
N LEU A 37 -8.84 13.42 7.11
CA LEU A 37 -8.40 13.51 5.72
C LEU A 37 -8.74 12.22 4.95
N ALA A 38 -8.52 11.05 5.56
CA ALA A 38 -8.83 9.77 4.94
C ALA A 38 -10.33 9.63 4.63
N THR A 39 -11.20 10.09 5.53
CA THR A 39 -12.66 10.01 5.34
C THR A 39 -13.22 11.08 4.42
N SER A 40 -12.53 12.22 4.24
CA SER A 40 -12.96 13.26 3.30
C SER A 40 -12.94 12.86 1.82
N ILE A 41 -12.36 11.70 1.47
CA ILE A 41 -12.30 11.21 0.09
C ILE A 41 -13.68 10.85 -0.48
N SER A 42 -14.64 10.45 0.38
CA SER A 42 -16.01 10.13 -0.02
C SER A 42 -16.95 10.15 1.17
N ASP A 43 -18.17 10.65 0.99
CA ASP A 43 -19.17 10.78 2.07
C ASP A 43 -19.77 9.43 2.49
N ASP A 44 -19.71 8.43 1.61
CA ASP A 44 -20.31 7.10 1.74
C ASP A 44 -19.28 5.99 1.97
N TRP A 45 -18.08 6.33 2.44
CA TRP A 45 -16.99 5.36 2.63
C TRP A 45 -17.34 4.23 3.60
N ASN A 46 -18.25 4.49 4.54
CA ASN A 46 -18.70 3.54 5.54
C ASN A 46 -19.84 2.63 5.06
N ASP A 47 -20.41 2.90 3.88
CA ASP A 47 -21.37 2.02 3.24
C ASP A 47 -20.64 0.79 2.68
N THR A 48 -20.95 -0.36 3.29
CA THR A 48 -20.38 -1.67 2.97
C THR A 48 -21.30 -2.51 2.09
N ALA A 49 -22.45 -1.96 1.65
CA ALA A 49 -23.32 -2.63 0.70
C ALA A 49 -22.56 -2.93 -0.59
N LYS A 50 -22.78 -4.12 -1.17
CA LYS A 50 -22.06 -4.55 -2.37
C LYS A 50 -22.49 -3.72 -3.56
N ALA A 51 -21.60 -2.83 -4.01
CA ALA A 51 -21.79 -2.06 -5.22
C ALA A 51 -21.54 -2.92 -6.46
N PRO A 52 -22.23 -2.64 -7.59
CA PRO A 52 -21.95 -3.29 -8.86
C PRO A 52 -20.50 -3.07 -9.31
N THR A 53 -19.86 -4.12 -9.79
CA THR A 53 -18.47 -4.05 -10.28
C THR A 53 -18.42 -3.51 -11.70
N LEU A 54 -17.44 -2.67 -12.00
CA LEU A 54 -17.13 -2.28 -13.36
C LEU A 54 -16.46 -3.45 -14.10
N LYS A 55 -16.87 -3.68 -15.36
CA LYS A 55 -16.28 -4.71 -16.23
C LYS A 55 -15.10 -4.24 -17.04
N GLN A 56 -14.92 -2.93 -17.15
CA GLN A 56 -13.79 -2.31 -17.83
C GLN A 56 -13.32 -1.13 -16.98
N GLY A 57 -12.02 -0.93 -16.98
CA GLY A 57 -11.39 0.25 -16.44
C GLY A 57 -11.51 1.47 -17.37
N ASP A 58 -10.87 2.55 -16.96
CA ASP A 58 -10.73 3.77 -17.74
C ASP A 58 -9.78 3.56 -18.92
N LYS A 59 -10.33 3.65 -20.14
CA LYS A 59 -9.60 3.51 -21.40
C LYS A 59 -8.66 4.69 -21.70
N SER A 60 -8.81 5.80 -20.97
CA SER A 60 -7.99 7.00 -21.16
C SER A 60 -6.62 6.92 -20.48
N ILE A 61 -6.39 5.90 -19.65
CA ILE A 61 -5.10 5.74 -18.96
C ILE A 61 -4.07 5.17 -19.95
N PRO A 62 -3.02 5.94 -20.29
CA PRO A 62 -1.98 5.46 -21.18
C PRO A 62 -1.23 4.30 -20.53
N ASP A 63 -0.84 3.32 -21.36
CA ASP A 63 0.06 2.25 -20.95
C ASP A 63 1.50 2.75 -20.95
N THR A 64 1.82 3.66 -20.03
CA THR A 64 3.18 4.14 -19.81
C THR A 64 3.95 3.24 -18.84
N PRO A 65 5.29 3.17 -18.96
CA PRO A 65 6.13 2.55 -17.94
C PRO A 65 5.87 3.14 -16.56
N LEU A 66 6.01 2.30 -15.54
CA LEU A 66 5.91 2.74 -14.16
C LEU A 66 7.08 3.68 -13.84
N GLN A 67 6.78 4.85 -13.31
CA GLN A 67 7.80 5.81 -12.88
C GLN A 67 8.32 5.42 -11.50
N GLU A 68 9.61 5.62 -11.27
CA GLU A 68 10.20 5.51 -9.94
C GLU A 68 9.69 6.63 -9.02
N GLY A 69 9.65 6.35 -7.72
CA GLY A 69 9.17 7.30 -6.71
C GLY A 69 7.65 7.29 -6.55
N GLN A 70 7.10 8.34 -5.94
CA GLN A 70 5.67 8.41 -5.62
C GLN A 70 4.84 8.68 -6.88
N VAL A 71 3.89 7.78 -7.16
CA VAL A 71 3.03 7.80 -8.35
C VAL A 71 1.55 8.01 -8.02
N GLY A 72 1.17 7.86 -6.75
CA GLY A 72 -0.21 8.02 -6.30
C GLY A 72 -0.37 7.91 -4.80
N GLU A 73 -1.61 7.75 -4.37
CA GLU A 73 -1.99 7.61 -2.96
C GLU A 73 -3.09 6.56 -2.82
N LEU A 74 -3.01 5.75 -1.77
CA LEU A 74 -4.01 4.78 -1.35
C LEU A 74 -4.67 5.29 -0.07
N TYR A 75 -5.96 5.63 -0.16
CA TYR A 75 -6.78 6.00 0.99
C TYR A 75 -7.55 4.78 1.47
N ILE A 76 -7.49 4.55 2.78
CA ILE A 76 -8.19 3.48 3.49
C ILE A 76 -8.96 4.10 4.65
N PRO A 77 -10.18 4.63 4.41
CA PRO A 77 -10.93 5.40 5.40
C PRO A 77 -11.22 4.61 6.68
N ARG A 78 -11.51 3.30 6.56
CA ARG A 78 -11.71 2.38 7.70
C ARG A 78 -10.54 2.38 8.68
N LEU A 79 -9.31 2.58 8.18
CA LEU A 79 -8.09 2.59 8.98
C LEU A 79 -7.62 4.02 9.33
N GLY A 80 -8.29 5.05 8.80
CA GLY A 80 -7.83 6.44 8.86
C GLY A 80 -6.50 6.67 8.15
N ALA A 81 -6.15 5.81 7.18
CA ALA A 81 -4.82 5.78 6.59
C ALA A 81 -4.81 6.34 5.17
N ILE A 82 -3.75 7.12 4.87
CA ILE A 82 -3.40 7.59 3.53
C ILE A 82 -1.96 7.17 3.31
N LEU A 83 -1.75 6.32 2.31
CA LEU A 83 -0.48 5.67 2.06
C LEU A 83 0.06 6.12 0.70
N PRO A 84 1.30 6.62 0.59
CA PRO A 84 1.88 6.92 -0.70
C PRO A 84 2.04 5.63 -1.51
N ILE A 85 1.65 5.66 -2.79
CA ILE A 85 1.91 4.59 -3.74
C ILE A 85 3.17 4.94 -4.49
N VAL A 86 4.14 4.03 -4.52
CA VAL A 86 5.40 4.18 -5.24
C VAL A 86 5.53 3.16 -6.36
N GLY A 87 6.29 3.49 -7.40
CA GLY A 87 6.60 2.54 -8.45
C GLY A 87 7.66 1.54 -8.01
N GLY A 88 7.40 0.24 -8.16
CA GLY A 88 8.34 -0.84 -7.79
C GLY A 88 7.98 -1.53 -6.47
N VAL A 89 8.60 -2.69 -6.23
CA VAL A 89 8.43 -3.51 -5.01
C VAL A 89 9.75 -4.00 -4.41
N ASP A 90 10.87 -3.41 -4.82
CA ASP A 90 12.17 -3.59 -4.17
C ASP A 90 12.20 -2.89 -2.80
N GLU A 91 13.23 -3.19 -2.01
CA GLU A 91 13.35 -2.69 -0.63
C GLU A 91 13.33 -1.15 -0.57
N ASP A 92 14.11 -0.49 -1.44
CA ASP A 92 14.20 0.98 -1.47
C ASP A 92 12.88 1.63 -1.85
N SER A 93 12.03 0.93 -2.61
CA SER A 93 10.66 1.37 -2.91
C SER A 93 9.73 1.16 -1.72
N LEU A 94 9.72 -0.03 -1.11
CA LEU A 94 8.81 -0.34 0.01
C LEU A 94 9.12 0.44 1.29
N GLU A 95 10.34 0.94 1.46
CA GLU A 95 10.70 1.92 2.49
C GLU A 95 10.03 3.28 2.33
N LYS A 96 9.52 3.60 1.13
CA LYS A 96 8.90 4.90 0.82
C LYS A 96 7.38 4.85 0.76
N GLY A 97 6.77 3.66 0.81
CA GLY A 97 5.33 3.53 0.71
C GLY A 97 4.82 2.14 0.33
N VAL A 98 3.64 2.15 -0.28
CA VAL A 98 3.02 0.97 -0.89
C VAL A 98 3.56 0.83 -2.31
N GLY A 99 4.34 -0.22 -2.54
CA GLY A 99 4.92 -0.52 -3.84
C GLY A 99 3.92 -1.05 -4.83
N MET A 100 3.88 -0.48 -6.03
CA MET A 100 3.08 -0.99 -7.13
C MET A 100 3.90 -1.95 -7.97
N TYR A 101 3.38 -3.17 -8.12
CA TYR A 101 4.03 -4.22 -8.89
C TYR A 101 3.75 -4.05 -10.39
N ASP A 102 4.80 -4.07 -11.20
CA ASP A 102 4.77 -3.87 -12.66
C ASP A 102 5.19 -5.12 -13.47
N GLY A 103 5.21 -6.29 -12.84
CA GLY A 103 5.59 -7.55 -13.48
C GLY A 103 4.41 -8.41 -13.95
N HIS A 104 4.70 -9.41 -14.78
CA HIS A 104 3.78 -10.53 -15.11
C HIS A 104 2.39 -10.14 -15.62
N GLY A 105 2.26 -9.00 -16.31
CA GLY A 105 1.00 -8.55 -16.91
C GLY A 105 0.04 -7.88 -15.91
N THR A 106 0.55 -7.36 -14.79
CA THR A 106 -0.19 -6.41 -13.98
C THR A 106 -0.37 -5.08 -14.70
N VAL A 107 -1.39 -4.33 -14.27
CA VAL A 107 -1.80 -3.06 -14.87
C VAL A 107 -1.81 -1.96 -13.81
N LYS A 108 -1.99 -0.72 -14.27
CA LYS A 108 -2.02 0.46 -13.42
C LYS A 108 -3.45 0.71 -12.87
N PRO A 109 -3.60 1.42 -11.75
CA PRO A 109 -4.90 1.75 -11.18
C PRO A 109 -5.84 2.33 -12.24
N GLY A 110 -7.06 1.79 -12.28
CA GLY A 110 -8.07 2.19 -13.25
C GLY A 110 -7.99 1.51 -14.60
N GLN A 111 -6.93 0.79 -14.98
CA GLN A 111 -6.93 0.01 -16.22
C GLN A 111 -7.76 -1.28 -16.06
N THR A 112 -8.24 -1.83 -17.17
CA THR A 112 -8.83 -3.17 -17.19
C THR A 112 -7.73 -4.21 -16.96
N GLY A 113 -7.71 -4.81 -15.78
CA GLY A 113 -6.75 -5.85 -15.44
C GLY A 113 -6.48 -5.93 -13.94
N HIS A 114 -5.33 -6.49 -13.60
CA HIS A 114 -4.96 -6.73 -12.20
C HIS A 114 -3.91 -5.73 -11.71
N VAL A 115 -4.29 -4.88 -10.77
CA VAL A 115 -3.39 -4.00 -10.03
C VAL A 115 -2.93 -4.72 -8.77
N VAL A 116 -1.62 -4.72 -8.50
CA VAL A 116 -1.06 -5.35 -7.31
C VAL A 116 -0.26 -4.31 -6.55
N LEU A 117 -0.64 -4.10 -5.29
CA LEU A 117 0.00 -3.21 -4.35
C LEU A 117 0.58 -4.02 -3.20
N SER A 118 1.86 -3.81 -2.92
CA SER A 118 2.63 -4.53 -1.90
C SER A 118 3.13 -3.57 -0.83
N GLY A 119 3.15 -4.02 0.41
CA GLY A 119 3.63 -3.19 1.51
C GLY A 119 4.06 -4.01 2.71
N HIS A 120 5.00 -3.47 3.49
CA HIS A 120 5.46 -4.15 4.69
C HIS A 120 4.35 -4.23 5.74
N ARG A 121 4.27 -5.41 6.38
CA ARG A 121 3.31 -5.70 7.45
C ARG A 121 3.58 -4.90 8.73
N ASP A 122 4.77 -4.34 8.89
CA ASP A 122 5.17 -3.65 10.13
C ASP A 122 4.99 -2.13 10.03
N THR A 123 4.86 -1.59 8.81
CA THR A 123 4.71 -0.16 8.52
C THR A 123 3.36 0.14 7.85
N VAL A 124 3.33 0.35 6.53
CA VAL A 124 2.18 0.82 5.76
C VAL A 124 0.98 -0.12 5.81
N PHE A 125 1.21 -1.44 5.89
CA PHE A 125 0.16 -2.46 5.93
C PHE A 125 -0.08 -3.09 7.30
N ARG A 126 0.39 -2.45 8.37
CA ARG A 126 0.24 -2.97 9.75
C ARG A 126 -1.19 -3.23 10.20
N LYS A 127 -2.16 -2.49 9.68
CA LYS A 127 -3.56 -2.59 10.07
C LYS A 127 -4.47 -3.19 8.99
N VAL A 128 -3.95 -3.66 7.85
CA VAL A 128 -4.79 -4.17 6.76
C VAL A 128 -5.57 -5.44 7.14
N GLY A 129 -5.11 -6.18 8.16
CA GLY A 129 -5.85 -7.30 8.73
C GLY A 129 -7.17 -6.91 9.41
N GLN A 130 -7.42 -5.61 9.65
CA GLN A 130 -8.68 -5.12 10.21
C GLN A 130 -9.75 -4.85 9.13
N LEU A 131 -9.37 -4.90 7.85
CA LEU A 131 -10.28 -4.69 6.72
C LEU A 131 -11.17 -5.91 6.48
N GLN A 132 -12.39 -5.65 6.03
CA GLN A 132 -13.45 -6.66 5.85
C GLN A 132 -14.05 -6.63 4.43
N ASP A 133 -14.81 -7.66 4.07
CA ASP A 133 -15.64 -7.66 2.85
C ASP A 133 -16.57 -6.44 2.86
N GLY A 134 -16.65 -5.73 1.73
CA GLY A 134 -17.45 -4.52 1.58
C GLY A 134 -16.73 -3.21 1.90
N ASP A 135 -15.60 -3.22 2.62
CA ASP A 135 -14.81 -2.00 2.84
C ASP A 135 -14.26 -1.43 1.51
N LYS A 136 -14.17 -0.11 1.42
CA LYS A 136 -13.70 0.60 0.22
C LYS A 136 -12.23 1.03 0.35
N LEU A 137 -11.51 0.91 -0.76
CA LEU A 137 -10.14 1.36 -0.98
C LEU A 137 -10.17 2.39 -2.10
N TYR A 138 -9.60 3.57 -1.89
CA TYR A 138 -9.59 4.62 -2.91
C TYR A 138 -8.16 4.84 -3.38
N VAL A 139 -7.92 4.59 -4.65
CA VAL A 139 -6.62 4.79 -5.28
C VAL A 139 -6.66 6.08 -6.06
N LYS A 140 -5.94 7.09 -5.58
CA LYS A 140 -5.73 8.35 -6.31
C LYS A 140 -4.51 8.20 -7.21
N TYR A 141 -4.76 8.18 -8.52
CA TYR A 141 -3.72 7.97 -9.53
C TYR A 141 -4.09 8.73 -10.81
N ASN A 142 -3.11 9.44 -11.40
CA ASN A 142 -3.29 10.21 -12.64
C ASN A 142 -4.51 11.17 -12.62
N LYS A 143 -4.65 11.97 -11.55
CA LYS A 143 -5.75 12.94 -11.34
C LYS A 143 -7.16 12.32 -11.30
N LYS A 144 -7.26 11.03 -11.05
CA LYS A 144 -8.52 10.32 -10.83
C LYS A 144 -8.46 9.52 -9.55
N THR A 145 -9.64 9.26 -9.01
CA THR A 145 -9.85 8.40 -7.86
C THR A 145 -10.59 7.15 -8.34
N TYR A 146 -9.98 6.00 -8.09
CA TYR A 146 -10.53 4.69 -8.40
C TYR A 146 -10.99 4.03 -7.10
N THR A 147 -12.29 3.80 -6.98
CA THR A 147 -12.87 3.16 -5.80
C THR A 147 -12.92 1.66 -6.04
N TYR A 148 -12.21 0.91 -5.21
CA TYR A 148 -12.22 -0.55 -5.18
C TYR A 148 -12.94 -1.02 -3.93
N GLN A 149 -13.82 -2.03 -4.05
CA GLN A 149 -14.50 -2.62 -2.91
C GLN A 149 -13.94 -4.01 -2.62
N ILE A 150 -13.54 -4.25 -1.37
CA ILE A 150 -13.01 -5.55 -0.94
C ILE A 150 -14.11 -6.61 -1.10
N ARG A 151 -13.71 -7.76 -1.66
CA ARG A 151 -14.58 -8.93 -1.86
C ARG A 151 -14.19 -10.12 -1.01
N LYS A 152 -12.89 -10.28 -0.77
CA LYS A 152 -12.35 -11.38 0.02
C LYS A 152 -10.94 -11.09 0.47
N SER A 153 -10.54 -11.75 1.55
CA SER A 153 -9.15 -11.87 1.97
C SER A 153 -8.82 -13.33 2.28
N TRP A 154 -7.55 -13.70 2.13
CA TRP A 154 -7.04 -15.04 2.45
C TRP A 154 -5.54 -15.01 2.71
N VAL A 155 -5.02 -16.11 3.23
CA VAL A 155 -3.58 -16.34 3.43
C VAL A 155 -3.12 -17.36 2.39
N THR A 156 -1.95 -17.14 1.77
CA THR A 156 -1.28 -18.11 0.90
C THR A 156 0.22 -18.17 1.18
N HIS A 157 0.91 -19.16 0.62
CA HIS A 157 2.36 -19.30 0.73
C HIS A 157 3.09 -18.14 0.02
N ALA A 158 4.26 -17.72 0.53
CA ALA A 158 5.02 -16.61 -0.03
C ALA A 158 5.45 -16.79 -1.49
N GLU A 159 5.56 -18.03 -1.95
CA GLU A 159 5.96 -18.38 -3.32
C GLU A 159 4.77 -18.55 -4.27
N ASP A 160 3.54 -18.42 -3.79
CA ASP A 160 2.34 -18.59 -4.60
C ASP A 160 2.15 -17.41 -5.57
N ARG A 161 2.56 -17.61 -6.82
CA ARG A 161 2.41 -16.61 -7.89
C ARG A 161 0.99 -16.52 -8.46
N THR A 162 0.07 -17.41 -8.07
CA THR A 162 -1.31 -17.36 -8.57
C THR A 162 -2.05 -16.10 -8.11
N VAL A 163 -1.53 -15.42 -7.07
CA VAL A 163 -2.11 -14.20 -6.52
C VAL A 163 -1.79 -12.95 -7.32
N ILE A 164 -0.88 -13.00 -8.30
CA ILE A 164 -0.48 -11.85 -9.14
C ILE A 164 -0.70 -12.09 -10.65
N VAL A 165 -1.52 -13.08 -11.01
CA VAL A 165 -1.81 -13.38 -12.42
C VAL A 165 -2.67 -12.30 -13.07
N PRO A 166 -2.55 -12.07 -14.39
CA PRO A 166 -3.41 -11.14 -15.12
C PRO A 166 -4.91 -11.46 -14.94
N SER A 167 -5.72 -10.42 -14.90
CA SER A 167 -7.18 -10.49 -14.81
C SER A 167 -7.83 -9.87 -16.04
N LYS A 168 -9.02 -10.35 -16.41
CA LYS A 168 -9.86 -9.71 -17.45
C LYS A 168 -10.75 -8.61 -16.87
N ASP A 169 -11.04 -8.66 -15.58
CA ASP A 169 -11.80 -7.66 -14.85
C ASP A 169 -10.84 -6.69 -14.13
N PRO A 170 -11.22 -5.41 -13.93
CA PRO A 170 -10.44 -4.43 -13.18
C PRO A 170 -10.46 -4.76 -11.67
N VAL A 171 -9.39 -5.38 -11.19
CA VAL A 171 -9.24 -5.83 -9.81
C VAL A 171 -7.97 -5.27 -9.18
N LEU A 172 -8.02 -5.09 -7.86
CA LEU A 172 -6.90 -4.66 -7.03
C LEU A 172 -6.59 -5.74 -5.99
N SER A 173 -5.31 -6.04 -5.81
CA SER A 173 -4.85 -6.83 -4.68
C SER A 173 -3.89 -6.06 -3.80
N LEU A 174 -4.15 -6.07 -2.49
CA LEU A 174 -3.15 -5.69 -1.49
C LEU A 174 -2.44 -6.95 -1.02
N THR A 175 -1.11 -6.93 -1.00
CA THR A 175 -0.28 -8.05 -0.57
C THR A 175 0.68 -7.63 0.54
N THR A 176 0.78 -8.46 1.58
CA THR A 176 1.72 -8.22 2.68
C THR A 176 2.17 -9.54 3.29
N CYS A 177 3.27 -9.52 4.04
CA CYS A 177 3.79 -10.69 4.73
C CYS A 177 2.89 -11.12 5.89
N TYR A 178 2.77 -12.43 6.13
CA TYR A 178 1.96 -13.01 7.20
C TYR A 178 2.72 -14.18 7.86
N PRO A 179 2.62 -14.41 9.18
CA PRO A 179 1.81 -13.71 10.19
C PRO A 179 2.23 -12.26 10.50
N PHE A 180 1.30 -11.43 10.98
CA PHE A 180 1.55 -10.01 11.26
C PHE A 180 2.60 -9.74 12.35
N ASN A 181 2.74 -10.64 13.33
CA ASN A 181 3.70 -10.49 14.44
C ASN A 181 4.95 -11.36 14.27
N TYR A 182 5.24 -11.83 13.05
CA TYR A 182 6.38 -12.69 12.78
C TYR A 182 7.70 -11.88 12.80
N VAL A 183 8.80 -12.47 13.29
CA VAL A 183 10.13 -11.85 13.25
C VAL A 183 10.94 -12.51 12.13
N GLY A 184 11.39 -11.72 11.15
CA GLY A 184 12.15 -12.20 9.99
C GLY A 184 11.29 -12.52 8.75
N ALA A 185 11.84 -13.35 7.86
CA ALA A 185 11.20 -13.76 6.61
C ALA A 185 9.97 -14.62 6.90
N ALA A 186 8.79 -14.07 6.67
CA ALA A 186 7.55 -14.76 6.97
C ALA A 186 7.16 -15.73 5.84
N PRO A 187 6.69 -16.93 6.19
CA PRO A 187 6.44 -18.01 5.23
C PRO A 187 5.23 -17.74 4.34
N ASP A 188 4.30 -16.91 4.79
CA ASP A 188 3.03 -16.68 4.13
C ASP A 188 2.83 -15.21 3.73
N ARG A 189 1.76 -14.99 2.97
CA ARG A 189 1.28 -13.69 2.51
C ARG A 189 -0.21 -13.56 2.80
N TYR A 190 -0.59 -12.41 3.34
CA TYR A 190 -1.98 -12.02 3.46
C TYR A 190 -2.39 -11.22 2.23
N ILE A 191 -3.47 -11.65 1.59
CA ILE A 191 -3.96 -11.08 0.34
C ILE A 191 -5.37 -10.55 0.58
N ILE A 192 -5.60 -9.32 0.15
CA ILE A 192 -6.94 -8.72 0.05
C ILE A 192 -7.23 -8.52 -1.42
N ARG A 193 -8.36 -9.03 -1.91
CA ARG A 193 -8.82 -8.77 -3.28
C ARG A 193 -10.04 -7.88 -3.28
N ALA A 194 -9.95 -6.83 -4.07
CA ALA A 194 -10.99 -5.83 -4.28
C ALA A 194 -11.29 -5.67 -5.77
N GLU A 195 -12.52 -5.27 -6.08
CA GLU A 195 -13.01 -5.07 -7.45
C GLU A 195 -13.33 -3.59 -7.66
N LEU A 196 -13.05 -3.06 -8.85
CA LEU A 196 -13.34 -1.67 -9.17
C LEU A 196 -14.86 -1.45 -9.23
N VAL A 197 -15.35 -0.44 -8.52
CA VAL A 197 -16.79 -0.11 -8.46
C VAL A 197 -17.09 1.30 -8.97
N GLU A 198 -16.12 2.22 -8.94
CA GLU A 198 -16.32 3.60 -9.37
C GLU A 198 -15.01 4.23 -9.87
N ILE A 199 -15.14 5.16 -10.82
CA ILE A 199 -14.05 6.02 -11.31
C ILE A 199 -14.54 7.47 -11.26
N LYS A 200 -13.80 8.33 -10.57
CA LYS A 200 -14.15 9.75 -10.41
C LYS A 200 -12.95 10.64 -10.74
N ASP A 201 -13.18 11.71 -11.46
CA ASP A 201 -12.15 12.74 -11.67
C ASP A 201 -11.88 13.47 -10.34
N SER A 202 -10.60 13.68 -10.00
CA SER A 202 -10.16 14.25 -8.71
C SER A 202 -9.89 15.74 -8.78
#